data_AF-A0A1B6NXN3-F1
#
_entry.id   AF-A0A1B6NXN3-F1
#
_cell.length_a   1.000
_cell.length_b   1.000
_cell.length_c   1.000
_cell.angle_alpha   90.00
_cell.angle_beta   90.00
_cell.angle_gamma   90.00
#
_symmetry.space_group_name_H-M   'P 1'
#
loop_
_entity.id
_entity.type
_entity.pdbx_description
1 polymer ?
#
loop_
_entity_poly.entity_id
_entity_poly.type
_entity_poly.pdbx_seq_one_letter_code
_entity_poly.pdbx_strand_id
1 'polypeptide(L)'
;MSVSPIVIKVGGALLDDTAAMTRLFLSVKDVQATRPVVVVHGGGPLVETLMASLGLQSTKIDGLRVTPDEHMPYICGASQALPISSYAQRLWLQA
;
A
#
# COMPACT_ATOMS: atom_id res chain seq x y z
N MET A 1 -19.64 24.69 2.14
CA MET A 1 -19.63 23.26 2.52
C MET A 1 -18.27 22.70 2.12
N SER A 2 -17.55 22.03 3.02
CA SER A 2 -16.30 21.36 2.66
C SER A 2 -16.61 20.15 1.77
N VAL A 3 -15.84 19.98 0.70
CA VAL A 3 -16.00 18.86 -0.24
C VAL A 3 -15.44 17.60 0.43
N SER A 4 -16.23 16.52 0.48
CA SER A 4 -15.79 15.25 1.06
C SER A 4 -14.67 14.59 0.24
N PRO A 5 -13.68 13.96 0.89
CA PRO A 5 -12.57 13.29 0.21
C PRO A 5 -13.04 12.08 -0.62
N ILE A 6 -12.29 11.72 -1.65
CA ILE A 6 -12.36 10.38 -2.27
C ILE A 6 -11.40 9.48 -1.52
N VAL A 7 -11.85 8.29 -1.12
CA VAL A 7 -10.98 7.24 -0.60
C VAL A 7 -10.76 6.18 -1.68
N ILE A 8 -9.50 5.95 -2.06
CA ILE A 8 -9.10 4.97 -3.07
C ILE A 8 -8.36 3.83 -2.36
N LYS A 9 -8.97 2.64 -2.32
CA LYS A 9 -8.29 1.44 -1.82
C LYS A 9 -7.46 0.81 -2.93
N VAL A 10 -6.15 0.74 -2.72
CA VAL A 10 -5.20 0.06 -3.59
C VAL A 10 -4.91 -1.34 -3.05
N GLY A 11 -5.06 -2.36 -3.90
CA GLY A 11 -4.70 -3.74 -3.58
C GLY A 11 -3.19 -3.92 -3.55
N GLY A 12 -2.69 -4.81 -2.68
CA GLY A 12 -1.25 -5.02 -2.51
C GLY A 12 -0.53 -5.50 -3.77
N ALA A 13 -1.20 -6.26 -4.64
CA ALA A 13 -0.61 -6.74 -5.90
C ALA A 13 -0.29 -5.61 -6.89
N LEU A 14 -0.99 -4.47 -6.80
CA LEU A 14 -0.70 -3.32 -7.65
C LEU A 14 0.65 -2.68 -7.27
N LEU A 15 1.08 -2.82 -6.01
CA LEU A 15 2.32 -2.21 -5.53
C LEU A 15 3.57 -2.76 -6.23
N ASP A 16 3.49 -3.99 -6.77
CA ASP A 16 4.58 -4.61 -7.52
C ASP A 16 4.58 -4.21 -9.02
N ASP A 17 3.51 -3.56 -9.52
CA ASP A 17 3.43 -3.04 -10.89
C ASP A 17 3.71 -1.53 -10.94
N THR A 18 4.98 -1.19 -11.17
CA THR A 18 5.43 0.21 -11.26
C THR A 18 4.71 1.01 -12.36
N ALA A 19 4.37 0.38 -13.49
CA ALA A 19 3.72 1.07 -14.60
C ALA A 19 2.26 1.40 -14.26
N ALA A 20 1.54 0.45 -13.65
CA ALA A 20 0.18 0.68 -13.20
C ALA A 20 0.12 1.69 -12.04
N MET A 21 1.05 1.63 -11.09
CA MET A 21 1.16 2.63 -10.02
C MET A 21 1.42 4.04 -10.56
N THR A 22 2.28 4.17 -11.57
CA THR A 22 2.53 5.46 -12.22
C THR A 22 1.25 6.03 -12.83
N ARG A 23 0.51 5.22 -13.60
CA ARG A 23 -0.76 5.64 -14.19
C ARG A 23 -1.81 6.02 -13.15
N LEU A 24 -1.88 5.27 -12.05
CA LEU A 24 -2.78 5.56 -10.93
C LEU A 24 -2.44 6.93 -10.32
N PHE A 25 -1.18 7.17 -9.97
CA PHE A 25 -0.79 8.43 -9.32
C PHE A 25 -0.94 9.65 -10.22
N LEU A 26 -0.72 9.52 -11.53
CA LEU A 26 -1.03 10.57 -12.49
C LEU A 26 -2.53 10.90 -12.48
N SER A 27 -3.39 9.88 -12.48
CA SER A 27 -4.85 10.08 -12.41
C SER A 27 -5.29 10.70 -11.08
N VAL A 28 -4.66 10.29 -9.96
CA VAL A 28 -4.92 10.86 -8.63
C VAL A 28 -4.54 12.33 -8.58
N LYS A 29 -3.40 12.72 -9.17
CA LYS A 29 -2.97 14.11 -9.26
C LYS A 29 -4.01 14.99 -9.96
N ASP A 30 -4.57 14.51 -11.08
CA ASP A 30 -5.59 15.27 -11.82
C ASP A 30 -6.87 15.46 -10.99
N VAL A 31 -7.30 14.43 -10.25
CA VAL A 31 -8.48 14.49 -9.39
C VAL A 31 -8.26 15.41 -8.17
N GLN A 32 -7.05 15.37 -7.59
CA GLN A 32 -6.67 16.20 -6.44
C GLN A 32 -6.78 17.70 -6.70
N ALA A 33 -6.69 18.14 -7.96
CA ALA A 33 -6.90 19.54 -8.34
C ALA A 33 -8.31 20.07 -8.01
N THR A 34 -9.29 19.18 -7.84
CA THR A 34 -10.70 19.56 -7.63
C THR A 34 -11.27 19.11 -6.29
N ARG A 35 -10.67 18.08 -5.66
CA ARG A 35 -11.14 17.55 -4.38
C ARG A 35 -10.06 16.76 -3.65
N PRO A 36 -10.10 16.70 -2.30
CA PRO A 36 -9.16 15.90 -1.52
C PRO A 36 -9.24 14.41 -1.89
N VAL A 37 -8.09 13.73 -1.93
CA VAL A 37 -7.99 12.29 -2.18
C VAL A 37 -7.18 11.63 -1.05
N VAL A 38 -7.65 10.48 -0.59
CA VAL A 38 -6.99 9.62 0.40
C VAL A 38 -6.74 8.28 -0.27
N VAL A 39 -5.48 7.86 -0.37
CA VAL A 39 -5.14 6.51 -0.86
C VAL A 39 -4.85 5.61 0.33
N VAL A 40 -5.50 4.45 0.36
CA VAL A 40 -5.30 3.41 1.37
C VAL A 40 -4.74 2.18 0.67
N HIS A 41 -3.58 1.69 1.09
CA HIS A 41 -3.03 0.44 0.56
C HIS A 41 -2.97 -0.64 1.64
N GLY A 42 -2.86 -1.90 1.22
CA GLY A 42 -2.47 -2.99 2.11
C GLY A 42 -0.99 -3.32 1.93
N GLY A 43 -0.45 -4.21 2.77
CA GLY A 43 0.92 -4.72 2.64
C GLY A 43 1.02 -6.16 2.13
N GLY A 44 -0.10 -6.77 1.67
CA GLY A 44 -0.25 -8.22 1.48
C GLY A 44 0.98 -8.94 0.92
N PRO A 45 1.34 -8.77 -0.37
CA PRO A 45 2.47 -9.47 -0.98
C PRO A 45 3.81 -9.21 -0.30
N LEU A 46 4.10 -7.96 0.06
CA LEU A 46 5.36 -7.58 0.73
C LEU A 46 5.50 -8.23 2.11
N VAL A 47 4.40 -8.30 2.86
CA VAL A 47 4.36 -8.99 4.15
C VAL A 47 4.58 -10.49 3.96
N GLU A 48 3.94 -11.14 2.98
CA GLU A 48 4.19 -12.57 2.72
C GLU A 48 5.67 -12.82 2.40
N THR A 49 6.27 -11.99 1.53
CA THR A 49 7.68 -12.10 1.14
C THR A 49 8.61 -11.95 2.34
N LEU A 50 8.38 -10.95 3.20
CA LEU A 50 9.18 -10.75 4.41
C LEU A 50 9.06 -11.94 5.36
N MET A 51 7.83 -12.38 5.66
CA MET A 51 7.59 -13.49 6.57
C MET A 51 8.26 -14.78 6.08
N ALA A 52 8.14 -15.07 4.79
CA ALA A 52 8.82 -16.21 4.16
C ALA A 52 10.35 -16.10 4.27
N SER A 53 10.93 -14.91 4.05
CA SER A 53 12.37 -14.69 4.17
C SER A 53 12.90 -14.86 5.60
N LEU A 54 12.05 -14.61 6.60
CA LEU A 54 12.35 -14.79 8.02
C LEU A 54 12.07 -16.23 8.51
N GLY A 55 11.54 -17.10 7.64
CA GLY A 55 11.12 -18.45 8.01
C GLY A 55 9.88 -18.50 8.91
N LEU A 56 9.13 -17.38 9.03
CA LEU A 56 7.94 -17.28 9.86
C LEU A 56 6.70 -17.75 9.09
N GLN A 57 5.90 -18.58 9.74
CA GLN A 57 4.67 -19.10 9.14
C GLN A 57 3.60 -18.01 9.04
N SER A 58 2.88 -18.01 7.94
CA SER A 58 1.84 -17.05 7.62
C SER A 58 0.56 -17.80 7.27
N THR A 59 -0.47 -17.66 8.10
CA THR A 59 -1.76 -18.33 7.88
C THR A 59 -2.88 -17.31 7.81
N LYS A 60 -3.94 -17.69 7.12
CA LYS A 60 -5.16 -16.89 7.00
C LYS A 60 -6.36 -17.69 7.47
N ILE A 61 -7.24 -17.02 8.19
CA ILE A 61 -8.56 -17.51 8.59
C ILE A 61 -9.56 -16.50 8.04
N ASP A 62 -10.51 -16.97 7.23
CA ASP A 62 -11.53 -16.12 6.60
C ASP A 62 -10.98 -14.90 5.84
N GLY A 63 -9.82 -15.07 5.20
CA GLY A 63 -9.16 -14.01 4.44
C GLY A 63 -8.37 -12.99 5.27
N LEU A 64 -8.41 -13.08 6.60
CA LEU A 64 -7.60 -12.26 7.52
C LEU A 64 -6.33 -13.02 7.93
N ARG A 65 -5.21 -12.31 8.02
CA ARG A 65 -3.96 -12.88 8.50
C ARG A 65 -4.04 -13.10 10.01
N VAL A 66 -3.71 -14.30 10.46
CA VAL A 66 -3.44 -14.54 11.88
C VAL A 66 -2.12 -13.85 12.24
N THR A 67 -2.19 -12.92 13.19
CA THR A 67 -1.04 -12.09 13.58
C THR A 67 -0.72 -12.29 15.05
N PRO A 68 0.15 -13.27 15.39
CA PRO A 68 0.79 -13.34 16.70
C PRO A 68 1.53 -12.04 17.05
N ASP A 69 1.65 -11.74 18.35
CA ASP A 69 2.31 -10.52 18.83
C ASP A 69 3.75 -10.40 18.32
N GLU A 70 4.47 -11.52 18.22
CA GLU A 70 5.83 -11.59 17.66
C GLU A 70 5.90 -11.21 16.17
N HIS A 71 4.82 -11.38 15.41
CA HIS A 71 4.77 -11.02 13.99
C HIS A 71 4.48 -9.53 13.77
N MET A 72 3.87 -8.86 14.75
CA MET A 72 3.39 -7.48 14.62
C MET A 72 4.48 -6.48 14.20
N PRO A 73 5.71 -6.50 14.77
CA PRO A 73 6.77 -5.57 14.35
C PRO A 73 7.11 -5.70 12.86
N TYR A 74 7.15 -6.93 12.33
CA TYR A 74 7.47 -7.20 10.94
C TYR A 74 6.33 -6.79 10.00
N ILE A 75 5.08 -7.05 10.40
CA ILE A 75 3.89 -6.69 9.61
C ILE A 75 3.74 -5.16 9.53
N CYS A 76 3.94 -4.46 10.65
CA CYS A 76 3.93 -3.01 10.69
C CYS A 76 5.05 -2.43 9.81
N GLY A 77 6.27 -2.95 9.95
CA GLY A 77 7.42 -2.54 9.14
C GLY A 77 7.18 -2.74 7.64
N ALA A 78 6.76 -3.92 7.23
CA ALA A 78 6.45 -4.21 5.82
C ALA A 78 5.27 -3.40 5.28
N SER A 79 4.26 -3.10 6.09
CA SER A 79 3.12 -2.29 5.64
C SER A 79 3.47 -0.80 5.50
N GLN A 80 4.49 -0.32 6.21
CA GLN A 80 5.02 1.04 6.09
C GLN A 80 6.15 1.15 5.06
N ALA A 81 6.83 0.04 4.77
CA ALA A 81 7.81 -0.05 3.71
C ALA A 81 7.09 0.07 2.37
N LEU A 82 7.18 1.25 1.77
CA LEU A 82 6.70 1.49 0.41
C LEU A 82 7.73 0.87 -0.56
N PRO A 83 7.39 -0.19 -1.32
CA PRO A 83 8.21 -0.66 -2.43
C PRO A 83 7.96 0.25 -3.64
N ILE A 84 8.09 1.56 -3.45
CA ILE A 84 7.92 2.50 -4.55
C ILE A 84 9.32 2.81 -5.06
N SER A 85 9.58 2.54 -6.34
CA SER A 85 10.81 3.02 -6.97
C SER A 85 10.97 4.51 -6.68
N SER A 86 12.21 4.98 -6.53
CA SER A 86 12.49 6.37 -6.14
C SER A 86 11.73 7.42 -7.00
N TYR A 87 11.31 7.05 -8.21
CA TYR A 87 10.50 7.86 -9.11
C TYR A 87 9.03 8.00 -8.68
N ALA A 88 8.34 6.90 -8.36
CA ALA A 88 6.94 6.99 -7.94
C ALA A 88 6.79 7.53 -6.50
N GLN A 89 7.83 7.42 -5.65
CA GLN A 89 7.86 8.08 -4.35
C GLN A 89 7.98 9.60 -4.50
N ARG A 90 8.78 10.07 -5.47
CA ARG A 90 8.83 11.50 -5.82
C ARG A 90 7.50 12.01 -6.35
N LEU A 91 6.81 11.24 -7.20
CA LEU A 91 5.49 11.62 -7.69
C LEU A 91 4.44 11.65 -6.57
N TRP A 92 4.52 10.75 -5.58
CA TRP A 92 3.64 10.77 -4.40
C TRP A 92 3.88 11.98 -3.50
N LEU A 93 5.14 12.33 -3.22
CA LEU A 93 5.48 13.51 -2.41
C LEU A 93 5.19 14.85 -3.12
N GLN A 94 4.95 14.82 -4.44
CA GLN A 94 4.65 15.99 -5.27
C GLN A 94 3.18 16.06 -5.71
N ALA A 95 2.37 15.07 -5.36
CA ALA A 95 0.93 15.04 -5.58
C ALA A 95 0.20 15.49 -4.30
#